data_AF-A0A7V7AB81-F1
#
_entry.id   AF-A0A7V7AB81-F1
#
_cell.length_a   1.000
_cell.length_b   1.000
_cell.length_c   1.000
_cell.angle_alpha   90.00
_cell.angle_beta   90.00
_cell.angle_gamma   90.00
#
_symmetry.space_group_name_H-M   'P 1'
#
loop_
_entity.id
_entity.type
_entity.pdbx_description
1 polymer ?
#
loop_
_entity_poly.entity_id
_entity_poly.type
_entity_poly.pdbx_seq_one_letter_code
_entity_poly.pdbx_strand_id
1 'polypeptide(L)'
;DDEVWAVNDVVYEMNSLLGHEPEANLLSGGGRQTLNGTQAIAFARVRAVGSDHERTGRQRIVISAMLNKFSTLNPLDQLETATEVLEQMGTNMRPNNLMSLGINSVLGTNESMDYKVPADETMYTTDSSNWNIMLNWEAQVPALHDFIYNATP
;
A
#
# COMPACT_ATOMS: atom_id res chain seq x y z
N ASP A 1 4.65 -9.59 17.24
CA ASP A 1 5.88 -9.06 17.86
C ASP A 1 7.05 -9.03 16.89
N ASP A 2 7.15 -10.04 16.02
CA ASP A 2 8.27 -10.22 15.07
C ASP A 2 8.52 -9.07 14.08
N GLU A 3 7.56 -8.19 13.82
CA GLU A 3 7.73 -7.04 12.91
C GLU A 3 8.00 -5.72 13.65
N VAL A 4 7.75 -5.65 14.96
CA VAL A 4 7.80 -4.40 15.75
C VAL A 4 9.18 -3.77 15.70
N TRP A 5 10.22 -4.60 15.89
CA TRP A 5 11.60 -4.13 15.84
C TRP A 5 11.96 -3.57 14.45
N ALA A 6 11.49 -4.21 13.38
CA ALA A 6 11.82 -3.82 12.01
C ALA A 6 11.08 -2.54 11.61
N VAL A 7 9.84 -2.35 12.08
CA VAL A 7 9.12 -1.08 11.92
C VAL A 7 9.83 0.02 12.72
N ASN A 8 10.19 -0.26 13.96
CA ASN A 8 10.86 0.69 14.85
C ASN A 8 12.23 1.14 14.31
N ASP A 9 12.98 0.24 13.67
CA ASP A 9 14.24 0.55 13.00
C ASP A 9 14.04 1.60 11.88
N VAL A 10 13.01 1.41 11.04
CA VAL A 10 12.66 2.37 9.98
C VAL A 10 12.13 3.69 10.56
N VAL A 11 11.34 3.66 11.64
CA VAL A 11 10.87 4.87 12.33
C VAL A 11 12.06 5.66 12.88
N TYR A 12 13.01 4.99 13.53
CA TYR A 12 14.22 5.59 14.07
C TYR A 12 15.05 6.27 12.97
N GLU A 13 15.28 5.56 11.86
CA GLU A 13 15.98 6.09 10.70
C GLU A 13 15.28 7.35 10.16
N MET A 14 13.97 7.29 9.95
CA MET A 14 13.18 8.41 9.42
C MET A 14 13.21 9.61 10.35
N ASN A 15 13.02 9.40 11.65
CA ASN A 15 13.08 10.49 12.63
C ASN A 15 14.46 11.14 12.61
N SER A 16 15.53 10.35 12.59
CA SER A 16 16.92 10.84 12.53
C SER A 16 17.18 11.68 11.28
N LEU A 17 16.71 11.23 10.11
CA LEU A 17 16.87 11.92 8.83
C LEU A 17 16.09 13.24 8.75
N LEU A 18 14.93 13.30 9.39
CA LEU A 18 14.06 14.48 9.42
C LEU A 18 14.39 15.45 10.56
N GLY A 19 15.38 15.13 11.40
CA GLY A 19 15.77 15.97 12.55
C GLY A 19 14.79 15.92 13.72
N HIS A 20 13.98 14.85 13.82
CA HIS A 20 13.11 14.58 14.96
C HIS A 20 13.85 13.73 16.01
N GLU A 21 13.30 13.67 17.24
CA GLU A 21 13.78 12.76 18.28
C GLU A 21 13.74 11.29 17.77
N PRO A 22 14.87 10.57 17.71
CA PRO A 22 14.95 9.27 17.03
C PRO A 22 13.97 8.23 17.58
N GLU A 23 13.79 8.18 18.90
CA GLU A 23 12.90 7.23 19.59
C GLU A 23 11.44 7.70 19.68
N ALA A 24 11.08 8.82 19.05
CA ALA A 24 9.70 9.30 19.05
C ALA A 24 8.78 8.35 18.27
N ASN A 25 7.63 8.03 18.88
CA ASN A 25 6.58 7.21 18.27
C ASN A 25 6.99 5.78 17.88
N LEU A 26 7.92 5.16 18.62
CA LEU A 26 8.17 3.73 18.47
C LEU A 26 6.96 2.90 18.92
N LEU A 27 6.74 1.76 18.27
CA LEU A 27 5.72 0.78 18.62
C LEU A 27 6.15 0.01 19.88
N SER A 28 5.20 -0.20 20.80
CA SER A 28 5.44 -0.88 22.09
C SER A 28 5.16 -2.39 22.06
N GLY A 29 4.55 -2.90 20.99
CA GLY A 29 4.20 -4.32 20.85
C GLY A 29 3.56 -4.60 19.50
N GLY A 30 3.21 -5.86 19.21
CA GLY A 30 2.49 -6.24 17.98
C GLY A 30 0.96 -6.09 18.10
N GLY A 31 0.25 -6.50 17.05
CA GLY A 31 -1.22 -6.56 17.02
C GLY A 31 -1.89 -5.42 16.26
N ARG A 32 -3.22 -5.34 16.38
CA ARG A 32 -4.03 -4.31 15.72
C ARG A 32 -3.78 -2.95 16.36
N GLN A 33 -3.26 -2.00 15.59
CA GLN A 33 -2.89 -0.67 16.08
C GLN A 33 -3.34 0.43 15.12
N THR A 34 -3.51 1.62 15.67
CA THR A 34 -3.70 2.85 14.89
C THR A 34 -2.35 3.51 14.70
N LEU A 35 -1.82 3.46 13.49
CA LEU A 35 -0.53 4.03 13.15
C LEU A 35 -0.66 5.51 12.77
N ASN A 36 0.31 6.33 13.17
CA ASN A 36 0.50 7.67 12.62
C ASN A 36 1.19 7.61 11.23
N GLY A 37 1.38 8.77 10.59
CA GLY A 37 1.97 8.84 9.25
C GLY A 37 3.37 8.21 9.16
N THR A 38 4.27 8.53 10.09
CA THR A 38 5.64 7.97 10.14
C THR A 38 5.60 6.46 10.32
N GLN A 39 4.79 5.96 11.25
CA GLN A 39 4.64 4.54 11.52
C GLN A 39 4.02 3.77 10.34
N ALA A 40 3.03 4.35 9.65
CA ALA A 40 2.40 3.73 8.48
C ALA A 40 3.37 3.61 7.30
N ILE A 41 4.17 4.66 7.05
CA ILE A 41 5.24 4.62 6.03
C ILE A 41 6.31 3.60 6.43
N ALA A 42 6.73 3.60 7.70
CA ALA A 42 7.71 2.65 8.20
C ALA A 42 7.23 1.20 8.00
N PHE A 43 5.98 0.89 8.37
CA PHE A 43 5.36 -0.41 8.16
C PHE A 43 5.33 -0.83 6.68
N ALA A 44 5.01 0.09 5.77
CA ALA A 44 5.04 -0.16 4.32
C ALA A 44 6.46 -0.33 3.74
N ARG A 45 7.50 0.15 4.43
CA ARG A 45 8.90 0.14 3.98
C ARG A 45 9.71 -1.05 4.51
N VAL A 46 9.24 -1.79 5.52
CA VAL A 46 9.99 -2.91 6.12
C VAL A 46 10.48 -3.89 5.07
N ARG A 47 11.79 -4.16 5.08
CA ARG A 47 12.48 -5.15 4.23
C ARG A 47 13.19 -6.25 5.01
N ALA A 48 13.56 -5.98 6.26
CA ALA A 48 14.38 -6.89 7.07
C ALA A 48 13.62 -8.14 7.55
N VAL A 49 12.29 -8.13 7.44
CA VAL A 49 11.41 -9.24 7.79
C VAL A 49 10.59 -9.60 6.55
N GLY A 50 10.66 -10.87 6.17
CA GLY A 50 9.87 -11.42 5.07
C GLY A 50 10.50 -11.36 3.69
N SER A 51 9.69 -11.72 2.69
CA SER A 51 10.01 -11.59 1.26
C SER A 51 9.50 -10.26 0.68
N ASP A 52 9.89 -9.92 -0.56
CA ASP A 52 9.37 -8.74 -1.27
C ASP A 52 7.83 -8.78 -1.42
N HIS A 53 7.28 -9.98 -1.54
CA HIS A 53 5.83 -10.21 -1.59
C HIS A 53 5.13 -9.79 -0.30
N GLU A 54 5.73 -10.05 0.86
CA GLU A 54 5.19 -9.60 2.14
C GLU A 54 5.23 -8.07 2.24
N ARG A 55 6.26 -7.43 1.70
CA ARG A 55 6.33 -5.96 1.62
C ARG A 55 5.18 -5.40 0.77
N THR A 56 4.90 -5.97 -0.40
CA THR A 56 3.73 -5.57 -1.19
C THR A 56 2.42 -5.82 -0.43
N GLY A 57 2.34 -6.90 0.36
CA GLY A 57 1.22 -7.18 1.27
C GLY A 57 1.02 -6.05 2.30
N ARG A 58 2.07 -5.61 2.98
CA ARG A 58 2.01 -4.49 3.94
C ARG A 58 1.54 -3.20 3.27
N GLN A 59 2.01 -2.91 2.06
CA GLN A 59 1.55 -1.75 1.29
C GLN A 59 0.05 -1.82 0.97
N ARG A 60 -0.47 -2.99 0.57
CA ARG A 60 -1.91 -3.20 0.37
C ARG A 60 -2.70 -2.99 1.66
N ILE A 61 -2.19 -3.46 2.80
CA ILE A 61 -2.82 -3.24 4.12
C ILE A 61 -2.93 -1.74 4.41
N VAL A 62 -1.86 -0.96 4.20
CA VAL A 62 -1.87 0.50 4.43
C VAL A 62 -2.89 1.19 3.53
N ILE A 63 -2.88 0.91 2.22
CA ILE A 63 -3.84 1.51 1.27
C ILE A 63 -5.28 1.14 1.65
N SER A 64 -5.54 -0.14 1.95
CA SER A 64 -6.87 -0.61 2.33
C SER A 64 -7.34 0.04 3.63
N ALA A 65 -6.47 0.16 4.63
CA ALA A 65 -6.78 0.84 5.88
C ALA A 65 -7.07 2.33 5.68
N MET A 66 -6.33 3.01 4.79
CA MET A 66 -6.58 4.40 4.42
C MET A 66 -7.94 4.57 3.72
N LEU A 67 -8.24 3.73 2.72
CA LEU A 67 -9.52 3.75 2.00
C LEU A 67 -10.71 3.45 2.92
N ASN A 68 -10.57 2.45 3.80
CA ASN A 68 -11.59 2.13 4.80
C ASN A 68 -11.79 3.27 5.80
N LYS A 69 -10.72 3.95 6.23
CA LYS A 69 -10.88 5.12 7.11
C LYS A 69 -11.58 6.26 6.36
N PHE A 70 -11.19 6.51 5.11
CA PHE A 70 -11.77 7.54 4.26
C PHE A 70 -13.27 7.30 4.01
N SER A 71 -13.69 6.05 3.77
CA SER A 71 -15.10 5.71 3.53
C SER A 71 -16.00 5.94 4.75
N THR A 72 -15.42 5.97 5.96
CA THR A 72 -16.16 6.26 7.21
C THR A 72 -16.28 7.76 7.53
N LEU A 73 -15.57 8.63 6.81
CA LEU A 73 -15.66 10.08 6.99
C LEU A 73 -17.01 10.63 6.51
N ASN A 74 -17.43 11.77 7.05
CA ASN A 74 -18.62 12.46 6.53
C ASN A 74 -18.32 13.08 5.15
N PRO A 75 -19.32 13.35 4.30
CA PRO A 75 -19.10 13.81 2.92
C PRO A 75 -18.28 15.10 2.77
N LEU A 76 -18.35 16.02 3.75
CA LEU A 76 -17.57 17.26 3.70
C LEU A 76 -16.09 16.97 4.00
N ASP A 77 -15.80 16.19 5.04
CA ASP A 77 -14.44 15.76 5.38
C ASP A 77 -13.82 14.92 4.24
N GLN A 78 -14.63 14.10 3.55
CA GLN A 78 -14.19 13.35 2.37
C GLN A 78 -13.75 14.28 1.23
N LEU A 79 -14.51 15.36 0.98
CA LEU A 79 -14.18 16.34 -0.04
C LEU A 79 -12.91 17.14 0.30
N GLU A 80 -12.79 17.58 1.55
CA GLU A 80 -11.60 18.28 2.05
C GLU A 80 -10.36 17.39 1.94
N THR A 81 -10.43 16.18 2.50
CA THR A 81 -9.34 15.19 2.46
C THR A 81 -8.94 14.84 1.02
N ALA A 82 -9.92 14.63 0.13
CA ALA A 82 -9.63 14.36 -1.27
C ALA A 82 -8.88 15.52 -1.92
N THR A 83 -9.30 16.76 -1.67
CA THR A 83 -8.65 17.96 -2.23
C THR A 83 -7.19 18.05 -1.75
N GLU A 84 -6.93 17.89 -0.45
CA GLU A 84 -5.57 17.90 0.10
C GLU A 84 -4.69 16.80 -0.51
N VAL A 85 -5.22 15.58 -0.68
CA VAL A 85 -4.48 14.47 -1.30
C VAL A 85 -4.16 14.77 -2.76
N LEU A 86 -5.09 15.36 -3.52
CA LEU A 86 -4.86 15.69 -4.92
C LEU A 86 -3.73 16.71 -5.13
N GLU A 87 -3.55 17.65 -4.21
CA GLU A 87 -2.46 18.63 -4.27
C GLU A 87 -1.07 17.98 -4.08
N GLN A 88 -1.01 16.83 -3.41
CA GLN A 88 0.23 16.08 -3.17
C GLN A 88 0.52 15.03 -4.28
N MET A 89 -0.36 14.89 -5.27
CA MET A 89 -0.26 13.85 -6.30
C MET A 89 0.09 14.42 -7.68
N GLY A 90 1.09 13.82 -8.33
CA GLY A 90 1.33 14.01 -9.77
C GLY A 90 0.44 13.08 -10.59
N THR A 91 -0.50 13.62 -11.37
CA THR A 91 -1.40 12.83 -12.22
C THR A 91 -1.68 13.49 -13.56
N ASN A 92 -1.94 12.68 -14.60
CA ASN A 92 -2.43 13.14 -15.91
C ASN A 92 -3.97 13.15 -16.00
N MET A 93 -4.67 12.74 -14.95
CA MET A 93 -6.13 12.80 -14.89
C MET A 93 -6.58 14.24 -14.63
N ARG A 94 -7.68 14.65 -15.27
CA ARG A 94 -8.32 15.94 -14.95
C ARG A 94 -8.87 15.88 -13.52
N PRO A 95 -8.75 16.95 -12.71
CA PRO A 95 -9.23 16.96 -11.32
C PRO A 95 -10.68 16.49 -11.16
N ASN A 96 -11.59 16.95 -12.03
CA ASN A 96 -13.00 16.56 -11.98
C ASN A 96 -13.22 15.06 -12.22
N ASN A 97 -12.41 14.42 -13.08
CA ASN A 97 -12.50 12.98 -13.33
C ASN A 97 -12.03 12.20 -12.10
N LEU A 98 -10.93 12.63 -11.50
CA LEU A 98 -10.37 11.98 -10.33
C LEU A 98 -11.28 12.10 -9.10
N MET A 99 -11.89 13.28 -8.91
CA MET A 99 -12.91 13.50 -7.89
C MET A 99 -14.13 12.59 -8.09
N SER A 100 -14.62 12.49 -9.33
CA SER A 100 -15.76 11.63 -9.65
C SER A 100 -15.43 10.15 -9.44
N LEU A 101 -14.22 9.72 -9.79
CA LEU A 101 -13.74 8.36 -9.54
C LEU A 101 -13.64 8.07 -8.04
N GLY A 102 -13.09 9.01 -7.25
CA GLY A 102 -12.96 8.87 -5.80
C GLY A 102 -14.30 8.76 -5.07
N ILE A 103 -15.27 9.59 -5.44
CA ILE A 103 -16.62 9.52 -4.84
C ILE A 103 -17.29 8.19 -5.17
N ASN A 104 -17.19 7.72 -6.43
CA ASN A 104 -17.78 6.45 -6.84
C ASN A 104 -17.07 5.25 -6.19
N SER A 105 -15.76 5.31 -5.97
CA SER A 105 -15.00 4.20 -5.38
C SER A 105 -15.29 4.00 -3.90
N VAL A 106 -15.58 5.08 -3.15
CA VAL A 106 -16.01 4.98 -1.73
C VAL A 106 -17.25 4.10 -1.58
N LEU A 107 -18.20 4.20 -2.50
CA LEU A 107 -19.45 3.44 -2.50
C LEU A 107 -19.25 1.94 -2.75
N GLY A 108 -18.12 1.53 -3.33
CA GLY A 108 -17.80 0.14 -3.72
C GLY A 108 -16.66 -0.50 -2.91
N THR A 109 -16.19 0.13 -1.84
CA THR A 109 -15.00 -0.34 -1.08
C THR A 109 -15.12 -1.77 -0.54
N ASN A 110 -16.34 -2.27 -0.29
CA ASN A 110 -16.57 -3.61 0.25
C ASN A 110 -16.40 -4.77 -0.76
N GLU A 111 -16.24 -4.47 -2.05
CA GLU A 111 -16.12 -5.48 -3.14
C GLU A 111 -14.73 -5.43 -3.80
N SER A 112 -13.72 -4.93 -3.09
CA SER A 112 -12.38 -4.78 -3.65
C SER A 112 -11.64 -6.12 -3.71
N MET A 113 -11.24 -6.53 -4.91
CA MET A 113 -10.31 -7.64 -5.13
C MET A 113 -8.89 -7.11 -5.34
N ASP A 114 -7.89 -7.83 -4.84
CA ASP A 114 -6.49 -7.51 -5.08
C ASP A 114 -5.83 -8.50 -6.04
N TYR A 115 -4.83 -8.00 -6.76
CA TYR A 115 -4.00 -8.82 -7.64
C TYR A 115 -2.53 -8.50 -7.42
N LYS A 116 -1.67 -9.48 -7.65
CA LYS A 116 -0.23 -9.35 -7.57
C LYS A 116 0.40 -9.81 -8.89
N VAL A 117 1.44 -9.12 -9.30
CA VAL A 117 2.31 -9.51 -10.42
C VAL A 117 3.71 -9.67 -9.85
N PRO A 118 4.35 -10.85 -9.96
CA PRO A 118 3.82 -12.11 -10.50
C PRO A 118 2.68 -12.69 -9.63
N ALA A 119 1.69 -13.32 -10.26
CA ALA A 119 0.53 -13.90 -9.54
C ALA A 119 0.90 -15.14 -8.72
N ASP A 120 1.89 -15.89 -9.19
CA ASP A 120 2.38 -17.12 -8.60
C ASP A 120 3.91 -17.21 -8.72
N GLU A 121 4.56 -17.90 -7.80
CA GLU A 121 6.03 -18.07 -7.79
C GLU A 121 6.55 -18.86 -8.99
N THR A 122 5.69 -19.63 -9.66
CA THR A 122 5.97 -20.31 -10.93
C THR A 122 5.93 -19.40 -12.16
N MET A 123 5.43 -18.17 -12.02
CA MET A 123 5.29 -17.21 -13.13
C MET A 123 6.49 -16.27 -13.28
N TYR A 124 7.59 -16.53 -12.58
CA TYR A 124 8.81 -15.77 -12.79
C TYR A 124 10.07 -16.59 -12.49
N THR A 125 11.20 -16.09 -12.98
CA THR A 125 12.54 -16.51 -12.57
C THR A 125 13.33 -15.31 -12.09
N THR A 126 14.39 -15.53 -11.31
CA THR A 126 15.27 -14.46 -10.83
C THR A 126 16.65 -14.58 -11.44
N ASP A 127 17.18 -13.49 -11.97
CA ASP A 127 18.60 -13.39 -12.30
C ASP A 127 19.38 -12.97 -11.04
N SER A 128 20.19 -13.90 -10.51
CA SER A 128 20.98 -13.69 -9.29
C SER A 128 22.09 -12.65 -9.44
N SER A 129 22.39 -12.23 -10.68
CA SER A 129 23.46 -11.27 -10.98
C SER A 129 23.01 -9.82 -10.78
N ASN A 130 21.71 -9.54 -11.00
CA ASN A 130 21.14 -8.20 -10.95
C ASN A 130 19.86 -8.10 -10.08
N TRP A 131 19.43 -9.21 -9.47
CA TRP A 131 18.23 -9.30 -8.64
C TRP A 131 16.94 -8.90 -9.36
N ASN A 132 16.87 -9.10 -10.67
CA ASN A 132 15.68 -8.82 -11.47
C ASN A 132 14.73 -10.02 -11.54
N ILE A 133 13.43 -9.71 -11.48
CA ILE A 133 12.35 -10.65 -11.75
C ILE A 133 12.12 -10.71 -13.27
N MET A 134 12.29 -11.88 -13.86
CA MET A 134 11.99 -12.17 -15.26
C MET A 134 10.64 -12.91 -15.33
N LEU A 135 9.60 -12.18 -15.73
CA LEU A 135 8.23 -12.70 -15.80
C LEU A 135 8.05 -13.70 -16.95
N ASN A 136 7.31 -14.77 -16.68
CA ASN A 136 6.72 -15.61 -17.70
C ASN A 136 5.43 -14.95 -18.23
N TRP A 137 5.56 -14.18 -19.30
CA TRP A 137 4.43 -13.46 -19.90
C TRP A 137 3.33 -14.37 -20.43
N GLU A 138 3.66 -15.57 -20.91
CA GLU A 138 2.67 -16.53 -21.43
C GLU A 138 1.73 -17.03 -20.34
N ALA A 139 2.19 -17.13 -19.10
CA ALA A 139 1.35 -17.47 -17.96
C ALA A 139 0.70 -16.23 -17.31
N GLN A 140 1.46 -15.13 -17.20
CA GLN A 140 1.05 -13.94 -16.46
C GLN A 140 -0.02 -13.10 -17.18
N VAL A 141 0.05 -12.99 -18.52
CA VAL A 141 -0.92 -12.19 -19.29
C VAL A 141 -2.33 -12.78 -19.24
N PRO A 142 -2.53 -14.10 -19.49
CA PRO A 142 -3.86 -14.71 -19.36
C PRO A 142 -4.43 -14.57 -17.94
N ALA A 143 -3.60 -14.78 -16.91
CA ALA A 143 -4.03 -14.65 -15.52
C ALA A 143 -4.49 -13.21 -15.17
N LEU A 144 -3.80 -12.19 -15.70
CA LEU A 144 -4.20 -10.80 -15.50
C LEU A 144 -5.48 -10.46 -16.27
N HIS A 145 -5.64 -10.97 -17.50
CA HIS A 145 -6.87 -10.79 -18.27
C HIS A 145 -8.08 -11.41 -17.57
N ASP A 146 -7.92 -12.63 -17.05
CA ASP A 146 -8.98 -13.32 -16.32
C ASP A 146 -9.38 -12.53 -15.07
N PHE A 147 -8.39 -12.02 -14.32
CA PHE A 147 -8.64 -11.15 -13.17
C PHE A 147 -9.42 -9.88 -13.53
N ILE A 148 -9.06 -9.19 -14.62
CA ILE A 148 -9.69 -7.91 -14.98
C ILE A 148 -11.11 -8.10 -15.53
N TYR A 149 -11.33 -9.12 -16.36
CA TYR A 149 -12.55 -9.23 -17.16
C TYR A 149 -13.53 -10.31 -16.69
N ASN A 150 -13.07 -11.31 -15.94
CA ASN A 150 -13.88 -12.46 -15.54
C ASN A 150 -14.00 -12.64 -14.02
N ALA A 151 -13.13 -12.02 -13.22
CA ALA A 151 -13.22 -12.14 -11.76
C ALA A 151 -14.46 -11.41 -11.24
N THR A 152 -15.14 -12.06 -10.30
CA THR A 152 -16.24 -11.49 -9.53
C THR A 152 -15.82 -11.41 -8.06
N PRO A 153 -16.10 -10.28 -7.37
CA PRO A 153 -15.87 -10.13 -5.93
C PRO A 153 -16.48 -11.23 -5.08
#